data_AF-A0A944C9I9-F1
#
_entry.id   AF-A0A944C9I9-F1
#
_cell.length_a   1.000
_cell.length_b   1.000
_cell.length_c   1.000
_cell.angle_alpha   90.00
_cell.angle_beta   90.00
_cell.angle_gamma   90.00
#
_symmetry.space_group_name_H-M   'P 1'
#
loop_
_entity.id
_entity.type
_entity.pdbx_description
1 polymer ?
#
loop_
_entity_poly.entity_id
_entity_poly.type
_entity_poly.pdbx_seq_one_letter_code
_entity_poly.pdbx_strand_id
1 'polypeptide(L)'
;MGMRKNLARIKEQMSQNPGTWTLFVVLRLIVVLVAIRCAWVQRWEQLFLCVVVLILMVLPSLLARRLKLELPSTLEKIILLFVFAAEILGEIGGYYQVFPWWDTMLHTLWGFLAAAIGYAMVDLLNRDPNIKFDLSPVFCAVVAVCFSMTVGVVWEFFEFTMDRLFS
;
A
#
# COMPACT_ATOMS: atom_id res chain seq x y z
N MET A 1 0.34 -3.41 -31.52
CA MET A 1 1.51 -2.52 -31.28
C MET A 1 1.72 -2.14 -29.80
N GLY A 2 0.68 -2.12 -28.93
CA GLY A 2 0.82 -1.75 -27.51
C GLY A 2 1.50 -2.78 -26.60
N MET A 3 1.35 -4.08 -26.85
CA MET A 3 1.89 -5.14 -25.98
C MET A 3 3.43 -5.20 -25.95
N ARG A 4 4.09 -4.92 -27.09
CA ARG A 4 5.56 -4.85 -27.19
C ARG A 4 6.14 -3.62 -26.47
N LYS A 5 5.45 -2.47 -26.51
CA LYS A 5 5.83 -1.28 -25.73
C LYS A 5 5.70 -1.52 -24.23
N ASN A 6 4.64 -2.21 -23.79
CA ASN A 6 4.48 -2.57 -22.38
C ASN A 6 5.60 -3.51 -21.90
N LEU A 7 5.97 -4.53 -22.68
CA LEU A 7 7.06 -5.45 -22.33
C LEU A 7 8.43 -4.77 -22.30
N ALA A 8 8.73 -3.88 -23.25
CA ALA A 8 9.98 -3.11 -23.28
C ALA A 8 10.09 -2.17 -22.07
N ARG A 9 8.97 -1.54 -21.68
CA ARG A 9 8.91 -0.60 -20.55
C ARG A 9 8.90 -1.28 -19.19
N ILE A 10 8.34 -2.50 -19.10
CA ILE A 10 8.54 -3.39 -17.94
C ILE A 10 10.01 -3.76 -17.83
N LYS A 11 10.69 -4.10 -18.94
CA LYS A 11 12.14 -4.32 -18.97
C LYS A 11 12.95 -3.11 -18.52
N GLU A 12 12.54 -1.92 -18.92
CA GLU A 12 13.19 -0.67 -18.53
C GLU A 12 13.03 -0.39 -17.03
N GLN A 13 11.82 -0.54 -16.47
CA GLN A 13 11.58 -0.50 -15.02
C GLN A 13 12.36 -1.58 -14.26
N MET A 14 12.46 -2.80 -14.81
CA MET A 14 13.25 -3.91 -14.23
C MET A 14 14.75 -3.56 -14.20
N SER A 15 15.28 -2.87 -15.21
CA SER A 15 16.70 -2.48 -15.25
C SER A 15 17.04 -1.36 -14.26
N GLN A 16 16.08 -0.49 -13.94
CA GLN A 16 16.30 0.65 -13.06
C GLN A 16 16.28 0.28 -11.57
N ASN A 17 15.51 -0.74 -11.15
CA ASN A 17 15.44 -1.16 -9.74
C ASN A 17 15.22 -2.69 -9.60
N PRO A 18 16.26 -3.52 -9.86
CA PRO A 18 16.12 -4.97 -9.84
C PRO A 18 15.68 -5.53 -8.47
N GLY A 19 16.07 -4.88 -7.37
CA GLY A 19 15.69 -5.30 -6.02
C GLY A 19 14.20 -5.16 -5.73
N THR A 20 13.56 -4.06 -6.17
CA THR A 20 12.12 -3.86 -5.97
C THR A 20 11.31 -4.87 -6.78
N TRP A 21 11.73 -5.13 -8.02
CA TRP A 21 11.08 -6.13 -8.87
C TRP A 21 11.22 -7.55 -8.30
N THR A 22 12.42 -7.89 -7.82
CA THR A 22 12.67 -9.20 -7.19
C THR A 22 11.78 -9.38 -5.97
N LEU A 23 11.73 -8.38 -5.08
CA LEU A 23 10.84 -8.40 -3.91
C LEU A 23 9.38 -8.58 -4.33
N PHE A 24 8.91 -7.80 -5.30
CA PHE A 24 7.55 -7.90 -5.82
C PHE A 24 7.20 -9.30 -6.33
N VAL A 25 8.09 -9.92 -7.11
CA VAL A 25 7.87 -11.28 -7.65
C VAL A 25 7.86 -12.31 -6.52
N VAL A 26 8.85 -12.26 -5.62
CA VAL A 26 8.97 -13.22 -4.52
C VAL A 26 7.74 -13.16 -3.61
N LEU A 27 7.33 -11.98 -3.18
CA LEU A 27 6.15 -11.83 -2.32
C LEU A 27 4.88 -12.35 -3.02
N ARG A 28 4.68 -12.06 -4.30
CA ARG A 28 3.51 -12.55 -5.04
C ARG A 28 3.52 -14.06 -5.24
N LEU A 29 4.69 -14.66 -5.47
CA LEU A 29 4.79 -16.12 -5.54
C LEU A 29 4.38 -16.75 -4.20
N ILE A 30 4.82 -16.18 -3.07
CA ILE A 30 4.40 -16.65 -1.75
C ILE A 30 2.88 -16.52 -1.59
N VAL A 31 2.29 -15.37 -1.92
CA VAL A 31 0.84 -15.15 -1.84
C VAL A 31 0.07 -16.16 -2.71
N VAL A 32 0.56 -16.46 -3.92
CA VAL A 32 -0.06 -17.48 -4.80
C VAL A 32 0.01 -18.86 -4.18
N LEU A 33 1.13 -19.24 -3.55
CA LEU A 33 1.24 -20.52 -2.85
C LEU A 33 0.27 -20.59 -1.65
N VAL A 34 0.13 -19.51 -0.89
CA VAL A 34 -0.86 -19.40 0.18
C VAL A 34 -2.28 -19.51 -0.37
N ALA A 35 -2.59 -18.85 -1.48
CA ALA A 35 -3.90 -18.94 -2.13
C ALA A 35 -4.23 -20.38 -2.56
N ILE A 36 -3.27 -21.08 -3.18
CA ILE A 36 -3.43 -22.49 -3.56
C ILE A 36 -3.71 -23.36 -2.33
N ARG A 37 -2.96 -23.14 -1.24
CA ARG A 37 -3.21 -23.82 0.04
C ARG A 37 -4.62 -23.52 0.57
N CYS A 38 -5.04 -22.26 0.61
CA CYS A 38 -6.36 -21.85 1.09
C CYS A 38 -7.48 -22.49 0.27
N ALA A 39 -7.32 -22.55 -1.06
CA ALA A 39 -8.27 -23.24 -1.94
C ALA A 39 -8.35 -24.74 -1.65
N TRP A 40 -7.20 -25.41 -1.41
CA TRP A 40 -7.16 -26.83 -1.07
C TRP A 40 -7.86 -27.14 0.27
N VAL A 41 -7.64 -26.30 1.28
CA VAL A 41 -8.25 -26.42 2.61
C VAL A 41 -9.69 -25.88 2.63
N GLN A 42 -10.19 -25.36 1.51
CA GLN A 42 -11.51 -24.75 1.37
C GLN A 42 -11.76 -23.56 2.33
N ARG A 43 -10.73 -22.77 2.60
CA ARG A 43 -10.84 -21.51 3.35
C ARG A 43 -11.11 -20.35 2.40
N TRP A 44 -12.38 -20.18 2.03
CA TRP A 44 -12.80 -19.24 0.98
C TRP A 44 -12.55 -17.76 1.34
N GLU A 45 -12.73 -17.38 2.60
CA GLU A 45 -12.42 -16.02 3.09
C GLU A 45 -10.93 -15.68 2.91
N GLN A 46 -10.04 -16.58 3.35
CA GLN A 46 -8.59 -16.40 3.20
C GLN A 46 -8.15 -16.42 1.74
N LEU A 47 -8.83 -17.22 0.90
CA LEU A 47 -8.59 -17.21 -0.54
C LEU A 47 -8.99 -15.87 -1.18
N PHE A 48 -10.14 -15.31 -0.77
CA PHE A 48 -10.58 -13.99 -1.22
C PHE A 48 -9.58 -12.90 -0.84
N LEU A 49 -9.10 -12.90 0.42
CA LEU A 49 -8.06 -11.98 0.89
C LEU A 49 -6.78 -12.10 0.04
N CYS A 50 -6.33 -13.32 -0.28
CA CYS A 50 -5.17 -13.50 -1.17
C CYS A 50 -5.36 -12.84 -2.55
N VAL A 51 -6.56 -12.91 -3.12
CA VAL A 51 -6.87 -12.25 -4.40
C VAL A 51 -6.81 -10.72 -4.26
N VAL A 52 -7.38 -10.17 -3.18
CA VAL A 52 -7.32 -8.74 -2.87
C VAL A 52 -5.86 -8.28 -2.71
N VAL A 53 -5.04 -9.01 -1.96
CA VAL A 53 -3.60 -8.73 -1.78
C VAL A 53 -2.86 -8.68 -3.11
N LEU A 54 -3.11 -9.64 -4.01
CA LEU A 54 -2.47 -9.67 -5.32
C LEU A 54 -2.83 -8.45 -6.18
N ILE A 55 -4.05 -7.91 -6.03
CA ILE A 55 -4.50 -6.69 -6.68
C ILE A 55 -3.83 -5.47 -6.03
N LEU A 56 -3.85 -5.39 -4.69
CA LEU A 56 -3.24 -4.30 -3.93
C LEU A 56 -1.74 -4.16 -4.21
N MET A 57 -1.00 -5.25 -4.35
CA MET A 57 0.43 -5.20 -4.70
C MET A 57 0.71 -4.58 -6.08
N VAL A 58 -0.25 -4.62 -7.01
CA VAL A 58 -0.12 -4.04 -8.36
C VAL A 58 -0.60 -2.59 -8.41
N LEU A 59 -1.51 -2.22 -7.51
CA LEU A 59 -2.20 -0.93 -7.51
C LEU A 59 -1.26 0.29 -7.43
N PRO A 60 -0.22 0.34 -6.56
CA PRO A 60 0.69 1.48 -6.48
C PRO A 60 1.38 1.78 -7.82
N SER A 61 1.92 0.76 -8.48
CA SER A 61 2.61 0.93 -9.76
C SER A 61 1.65 1.28 -10.91
N LEU A 62 0.36 0.95 -10.79
CA LEU A 62 -0.69 1.41 -11.71
C LEU A 62 -1.05 2.88 -11.49
N LEU A 63 -1.28 3.27 -10.22
CA LEU A 63 -1.60 4.65 -9.84
C LEU A 63 -0.47 5.61 -10.20
N ALA A 64 0.78 5.26 -9.87
CA ALA A 64 1.96 6.03 -10.26
C ALA A 64 1.99 6.31 -11.77
N ARG A 65 1.72 5.28 -12.58
CA ARG A 65 1.66 5.43 -14.05
C ARG A 65 0.50 6.29 -14.53
N ARG A 66 -0.68 6.18 -13.92
CA ARG A 66 -1.87 6.95 -14.30
C ARG A 66 -1.74 8.41 -13.93
N LEU A 67 -1.18 8.69 -12.76
CA LEU A 67 -0.98 10.04 -12.23
C LEU A 67 0.33 10.67 -12.71
N LYS A 68 1.14 9.95 -13.49
CA LYS A 68 2.49 10.37 -13.93
C LYS A 68 3.39 10.77 -12.75
N LEU A 69 3.23 10.08 -11.63
CA LEU A 69 4.03 10.25 -10.43
C LEU A 69 5.18 9.24 -10.45
N GLU A 70 6.37 9.68 -10.09
CA GLU A 70 7.51 8.79 -9.84
C GLU A 70 7.51 8.41 -8.36
N LEU A 71 7.23 7.14 -8.07
CA LEU A 71 7.36 6.61 -6.71
C LEU A 71 8.83 6.25 -6.46
N PRO A 72 9.45 6.76 -5.37
CA PRO A 72 10.77 6.31 -4.95
C PRO A 72 10.76 4.79 -4.72
N SER A 73 11.82 4.10 -5.15
CA SER A 73 11.89 2.63 -5.03
C SER A 73 11.82 2.14 -3.59
N THR A 74 12.26 2.97 -2.62
CA THR A 74 12.11 2.71 -1.19
C THR A 74 10.63 2.69 -0.77
N LEU A 75 9.83 3.66 -1.21
CA LEU A 75 8.41 3.75 -0.87
C LEU A 75 7.63 2.56 -1.45
N GLU A 76 7.94 2.15 -2.68
CA GLU A 76 7.33 0.96 -3.29
C GLU A 76 7.64 -0.31 -2.48
N LYS A 77 8.89 -0.50 -2.03
CA LYS A 77 9.25 -1.63 -1.15
C LYS A 77 8.50 -1.58 0.18
N ILE A 78 8.40 -0.40 0.80
CA ILE A 78 7.67 -0.24 2.06
C ILE A 78 6.21 -0.64 1.89
N ILE A 79 5.53 -0.17 0.83
CA ILE A 79 4.13 -0.53 0.57
C ILE A 79 3.98 -2.04 0.34
N LEU A 80 4.86 -2.66 -0.44
CA LEU A 80 4.81 -4.11 -0.70
C LEU A 80 4.99 -4.94 0.58
N LEU A 81 5.95 -4.55 1.43
CA LEU A 81 6.19 -5.22 2.71
C LEU A 81 5.03 -4.98 3.69
N PHE A 82 4.48 -3.77 3.71
CA PHE A 82 3.35 -3.41 4.56
C PHE A 82 2.11 -4.26 4.23
N VAL A 83 1.70 -4.30 2.96
CA VAL A 83 0.55 -5.10 2.51
C VAL A 83 0.76 -6.58 2.82
N PHE A 84 1.97 -7.11 2.61
CA PHE A 84 2.28 -8.49 2.93
C PHE A 84 2.22 -8.77 4.45
N ALA A 85 2.76 -7.86 5.26
CA ALA A 85 2.78 -8.00 6.71
C ALA A 85 1.38 -7.89 7.33
N ALA A 86 0.53 -6.98 6.84
CA ALA A 86 -0.84 -6.83 7.32
C ALA A 86 -1.71 -8.04 6.94
N GLU A 87 -1.75 -8.39 5.66
CA GLU A 87 -2.77 -9.32 5.15
C GLU A 87 -2.31 -10.78 5.20
N ILE A 88 -1.04 -11.05 4.87
CA ILE A 88 -0.56 -12.44 4.81
C ILE A 88 -0.04 -12.91 6.16
N LEU A 89 0.78 -12.10 6.83
CA LEU A 89 1.29 -12.46 8.15
C LEU A 89 0.27 -12.16 9.26
N GLY A 90 -0.37 -10.99 9.22
CA GLY A 90 -1.41 -10.59 10.17
C GLY A 90 -2.62 -11.50 10.10
N GLU A 91 -3.42 -11.41 9.03
CA GLU A 91 -4.69 -12.15 8.92
C GLU A 91 -4.49 -13.66 8.74
N ILE A 92 -3.82 -14.08 7.65
CA ILE A 92 -3.72 -15.51 7.33
C ILE A 92 -2.74 -16.24 8.26
N GLY A 93 -1.64 -15.57 8.61
CA GLY A 93 -0.60 -16.08 9.51
C GLY A 93 -0.95 -15.99 10.99
N GLY A 94 -1.99 -15.25 11.36
CA GLY A 94 -2.47 -15.08 12.73
C GLY A 94 -1.60 -14.19 13.61
N TYR A 95 -0.77 -13.31 13.02
CA TYR A 95 0.16 -12.49 13.79
C TYR A 95 -0.56 -11.43 14.64
N TYR A 96 -1.75 -10.98 14.22
CA TYR A 96 -2.57 -10.07 15.03
C TYR A 96 -2.94 -10.67 16.39
N GLN A 97 -3.12 -11.99 16.46
CA GLN A 97 -3.48 -12.68 17.70
C GLN A 97 -2.25 -13.13 18.49
N VAL A 98 -1.15 -13.45 17.80
CA VAL A 98 0.08 -13.96 18.43
C VAL A 98 0.96 -12.86 18.99
N PHE A 99 1.05 -11.71 18.32
CA PHE A 99 1.95 -10.61 18.69
C PHE A 99 1.14 -9.36 19.04
N PRO A 100 0.99 -8.99 20.34
CA PRO A 100 0.13 -7.89 20.77
C PRO A 100 0.48 -6.51 20.19
N TRP A 101 1.72 -6.33 19.73
CA TRP A 101 2.22 -5.07 19.17
C TRP A 101 2.15 -5.03 17.63
N TRP A 102 1.77 -6.12 16.98
CA TRP A 102 1.79 -6.25 15.51
C TRP A 102 0.90 -5.21 14.84
N ASP A 103 -0.34 -5.15 15.31
CA ASP A 103 -1.34 -4.21 14.85
C ASP A 103 -0.89 -2.76 15.04
N THR A 104 -0.55 -2.39 16.28
CA THR A 104 -0.07 -1.04 16.61
C THR A 104 1.14 -0.62 15.77
N MET A 105 2.08 -1.54 15.50
CA MET A 105 3.23 -1.27 14.63
C MET A 105 2.80 -0.94 13.20
N LEU A 106 1.90 -1.73 12.62
CA LEU A 106 1.39 -1.50 11.26
C LEU A 106 0.62 -0.17 11.19
N HIS A 107 -0.31 0.07 12.09
CA HIS A 107 -1.06 1.34 12.12
C HIS A 107 -0.13 2.56 12.32
N THR A 108 0.92 2.43 13.12
CA THR A 108 1.92 3.49 13.29
C THR A 108 2.66 3.78 11.99
N LEU A 109 3.17 2.74 11.31
CA LEU A 109 3.87 2.89 10.02
C LEU A 109 2.95 3.48 8.95
N TRP A 110 1.71 3.03 8.88
CA TRP A 110 0.73 3.56 7.93
C TRP A 110 0.36 5.01 8.22
N GLY A 111 0.19 5.37 9.49
CA GLY A 111 -0.04 6.75 9.91
C GLY A 111 1.10 7.68 9.45
N PHE A 112 2.36 7.29 9.65
CA PHE A 112 3.48 8.10 9.16
C PHE A 112 3.53 8.21 7.63
N LEU A 113 3.22 7.13 6.91
CA LEU A 113 3.14 7.16 5.44
C LEU A 113 2.02 8.08 4.95
N ALA A 114 0.83 7.98 5.54
CA ALA A 114 -0.31 8.82 5.21
C ALA A 114 -0.02 10.29 5.53
N ALA A 115 0.62 10.59 6.66
CA ALA A 115 1.07 11.93 7.01
C ALA A 115 2.09 12.48 6.00
N ALA A 116 3.05 11.66 5.56
CA ALA A 116 4.02 12.04 4.53
C ALA A 116 3.36 12.37 3.18
N ILE A 117 2.34 11.59 2.78
CA ILE A 117 1.53 11.88 1.59
C ILE A 117 0.75 13.20 1.76
N GLY A 118 0.10 13.40 2.90
CA GLY A 118 -0.62 14.63 3.21
C GLY A 118 0.29 15.87 3.18
N TYR A 119 1.50 15.75 3.75
CA TYR A 119 2.52 16.80 3.67
C TYR A 119 2.94 17.09 2.22
N ALA A 120 3.20 16.04 1.41
CA ALA A 120 3.59 16.21 0.01
C ALA A 120 2.50 16.90 -0.82
N MET A 121 1.21 16.65 -0.51
CA MET A 121 0.09 17.36 -1.15
C MET A 121 0.09 18.85 -0.81
N VAL A 122 0.33 19.21 0.45
CA VAL A 122 0.39 20.62 0.89
C VAL A 122 1.61 21.33 0.28
N ASP A 123 2.77 20.68 0.27
CA ASP A 123 3.98 21.19 -0.37
C ASP A 123 3.78 21.42 -1.88
N LEU A 124 3.07 20.52 -2.56
CA LEU A 124 2.72 20.71 -3.98
C LEU A 124 1.83 21.93 -4.20
N LEU A 125 0.86 22.17 -3.31
CA LEU A 125 -0.02 23.34 -3.37
C LEU A 125 0.74 24.64 -3.08
N ASN A 126 1.65 24.65 -2.10
CA ASN A 126 2.48 25.82 -1.78
C ASN A 126 3.41 26.22 -2.93
N ARG A 127 3.81 25.26 -3.78
CA ARG A 127 4.68 25.51 -4.95
C ARG A 127 3.93 26.05 -6.16
N ASP A 128 2.60 26.08 -6.16
CA ASP A 128 1.80 26.61 -7.27
C ASP A 128 1.87 28.15 -7.27
N PRO A 129 2.44 28.79 -8.32
CA PRO A 129 2.58 30.25 -8.38
C PRO A 129 1.25 31.00 -8.40
N ASN A 130 0.12 30.30 -8.65
CA ASN A 130 -1.22 30.89 -8.61
C ASN A 130 -1.85 30.83 -7.21
N ILE A 131 -1.28 30.05 -6.28
CA ILE A 131 -1.73 29.95 -4.89
C ILE A 131 -0.93 30.96 -4.07
N LYS A 132 -1.62 32.01 -3.58
CA LYS A 132 -1.01 33.14 -2.84
C LYS A 132 -0.69 32.84 -1.37
N PHE A 133 -0.80 31.59 -0.93
CA PHE A 133 -0.66 31.23 0.48
C PHE A 133 0.67 30.50 0.71
N ASP A 134 1.65 31.20 1.28
CA ASP A 134 2.78 30.55 1.95
C ASP A 134 2.27 30.00 3.29
N LEU A 135 1.83 28.75 3.28
CA LEU A 135 1.36 28.09 4.50
C LEU A 135 2.55 27.89 5.45
N SER A 136 2.38 28.27 6.73
CA SER A 136 3.44 28.13 7.72
C SER A 136 3.80 26.65 7.95
N PRO A 137 5.04 26.33 8.36
CA PRO A 137 5.45 24.95 8.64
C PRO A 137 4.52 24.24 9.66
N VAL A 138 3.98 25.01 10.61
CA VAL A 138 3.03 24.52 11.61
C VAL A 138 1.70 24.14 10.95
N PHE A 139 1.19 24.95 10.03
CA PHE A 139 -0.04 24.63 9.31
C PHE A 139 0.13 23.37 8.46
N CYS A 140 1.25 23.23 7.75
CA CYS A 140 1.55 22.03 6.96
C CYS A 140 1.59 20.77 7.84
N ALA A 141 2.18 20.85 9.04
CA ALA A 141 2.22 19.74 9.98
C ALA A 141 0.82 19.36 10.49
N VAL A 142 -0.02 20.34 10.83
CA VAL A 142 -1.40 20.09 11.27
C VAL A 142 -2.21 19.42 10.16
N VAL A 143 -2.12 19.90 8.92
CA VAL A 143 -2.84 19.29 7.79
C VAL A 143 -2.35 17.86 7.54
N ALA A 144 -1.05 17.60 7.59
CA ALA A 144 -0.49 16.25 7.42
C ALA A 144 -1.01 15.28 8.49
N VAL A 145 -1.05 15.71 9.76
CA VAL A 145 -1.59 14.90 10.87
C VAL A 145 -3.09 14.67 10.69
N CYS A 146 -3.88 15.72 10.42
CA CYS A 146 -5.32 15.59 10.21
C CYS A 146 -5.67 14.69 9.02
N PHE A 147 -4.91 14.80 7.93
CA PHE A 147 -5.04 13.94 6.76
C PHE A 147 -4.79 12.48 7.13
N SER A 148 -3.67 12.20 7.82
CA SER A 148 -3.35 10.85 8.30
C SER A 148 -4.46 10.27 9.17
N MET A 149 -4.94 11.03 10.15
CA MET A 149 -6.00 10.57 11.05
C MET A 149 -7.30 10.29 10.30
N THR A 150 -7.64 11.13 9.31
CA THR A 150 -8.84 10.95 8.49
C THR A 150 -8.76 9.67 7.66
N VAL A 151 -7.61 9.42 7.01
CA VAL A 151 -7.38 8.17 6.26
C VAL A 151 -7.46 6.96 7.18
N GLY A 152 -6.87 7.04 8.37
CA GLY A 152 -6.96 5.99 9.39
C GLY A 152 -8.42 5.67 9.76
N VAL A 153 -9.21 6.68 10.12
CA VAL A 153 -10.62 6.48 10.49
C VAL A 153 -11.45 5.88 9.34
N VAL A 154 -11.20 6.32 8.10
CA VAL A 154 -11.89 5.75 6.93
C VAL A 154 -11.53 4.27 6.74
N TRP A 155 -10.28 3.89 7.00
CA TRP A 155 -9.85 2.49 6.96
C TRP A 155 -10.56 1.65 8.02
N GLU A 156 -10.60 2.11 9.27
CA GLU A 156 -11.30 1.42 10.36
C GLU A 156 -12.78 1.18 10.04
N PHE A 157 -13.45 2.17 9.44
CA PHE A 157 -14.83 1.99 8.98
C PHE A 157 -14.98 0.95 7.88
N PHE A 158 -14.02 0.89 6.96
CA PHE A 158 -13.99 -0.13 5.91
C PHE A 158 -13.80 -1.53 6.52
N GLU A 159 -12.82 -1.71 7.40
CA GLU A 159 -12.55 -2.97 8.11
C GLU A 159 -13.78 -3.44 8.88
N PHE A 160 -14.33 -2.58 9.74
CA PHE A 160 -15.53 -2.91 10.51
C PHE A 160 -16.71 -3.31 9.61
N THR A 161 -16.87 -2.67 8.46
CA THR A 161 -17.94 -3.00 7.51
C THR A 161 -17.70 -4.36 6.87
N MET A 162 -16.47 -4.66 6.46
CA MET A 162 -16.10 -5.95 5.87
C MET A 162 -16.29 -7.07 6.89
N ASP A 163 -15.81 -6.90 8.12
CA ASP A 163 -16.03 -7.87 9.19
C ASP A 163 -17.51 -8.15 9.37
N ARG A 164 -18.35 -7.12 9.42
CA ARG A 164 -19.80 -7.30 9.59
C ARG A 164 -20.50 -8.00 8.42
N LEU A 165 -20.00 -7.84 7.20
CA LEU A 165 -20.60 -8.45 6.01
C LEU A 165 -20.13 -9.89 5.77
N PHE A 166 -18.94 -10.24 6.25
CA PHE A 166 -18.28 -11.52 5.98
C PHE A 166 -18.06 -12.38 7.24
N SER A 167 -18.59 -11.98 8.41
CA SER A 167 -18.68 -12.79 9.65
C SER A 167 -19.95 -13.62 9.74
#